data_AF-R7U4N9-F1
#
_entry.id   AF-R7U4N9-F1
#
_cell.length_a   1.000
_cell.length_b   1.000
_cell.length_c   1.000
_cell.angle_alpha   90.00
_cell.angle_beta   90.00
_cell.angle_gamma   90.00
#
_symmetry.space_group_name_H-M   'P 1'
#
loop_
_entity.id
_entity.type
_entity.pdbx_description
1 polymer ?
#
loop_
_entity_poly.entity_id
_entity_poly.type
_entity_poly.pdbx_seq_one_letter_code
_entity_poly.pdbx_strand_id
1 'polypeptide(L)'
;MAERKNPFGPTFEEIDRESIRKYNERIKAMGEREKLLERQYTWRGNKLPPMNIEPFATDRLRMDGMTDADRALRRQWLADQKLAPNEPRFVPELFPRNPIRRIYAAPWNALFNALKPMLGPKMSASGRYWVPRLTFAAVLSWAAYYNLIYCPRDWDHRHGFHMYRNRPKILPGDAEWPNAPVKSGADFADCGFSKREAFKEL
;
A
#
# COMPACT_ATOMS: atom_id res chain seq x y z
N MET A 1 -46.61 26.12 0.51
CA MET A 1 -47.05 26.69 -0.78
C MET A 1 -45.87 26.61 -1.73
N ALA A 2 -45.98 25.85 -2.82
CA ALA A 2 -44.87 25.70 -3.78
C ALA A 2 -44.85 26.90 -4.74
N GLU A 3 -43.68 27.54 -4.89
CA GLU A 3 -43.45 28.61 -5.88
C GLU A 3 -43.79 28.09 -7.29
N ARG A 4 -44.72 28.77 -7.98
CA ARG A 4 -45.01 28.50 -9.39
C ARG A 4 -43.86 29.08 -10.22
N LYS A 5 -43.03 28.21 -10.80
CA LYS A 5 -41.98 28.62 -11.74
C LYS A 5 -42.60 29.24 -13.00
N ASN A 6 -42.07 30.36 -13.46
CA ASN A 6 -42.50 31.03 -14.68
C ASN A 6 -42.19 30.14 -15.91
N PRO A 7 -43.19 29.78 -16.74
CA PRO A 7 -42.98 28.89 -17.90
C PRO A 7 -42.11 29.51 -19.01
N PHE A 8 -41.90 30.83 -19.00
CA PHE A 8 -41.11 31.56 -20.00
C PHE A 8 -39.64 31.75 -19.63
N GLY A 9 -39.18 31.19 -18.50
CA GLY A 9 -37.83 31.38 -17.97
C GLY A 9 -37.69 32.63 -17.08
N PRO A 10 -36.47 32.96 -16.65
CA PRO A 10 -36.21 34.10 -15.78
C PRO A 10 -36.43 35.42 -16.52
N THR A 11 -36.96 36.42 -15.81
CA THR A 11 -37.15 37.77 -16.38
C THR A 11 -35.80 38.48 -16.57
N PHE A 12 -35.74 39.49 -17.44
CA PHE A 12 -34.51 40.26 -17.66
C PHE A 12 -33.99 40.91 -16.36
N GLU A 13 -34.88 41.35 -15.47
CA GLU A 13 -34.50 41.89 -14.16
C GLU A 13 -33.86 40.83 -13.25
N GLU A 14 -34.37 39.59 -13.28
CA GLU A 14 -33.80 38.48 -12.51
C GLU A 14 -32.40 38.13 -13.02
N ILE A 15 -32.23 38.07 -14.35
CA ILE A 15 -30.94 37.83 -14.99
C ILE A 15 -29.94 38.94 -14.62
N ASP A 16 -30.40 40.20 -14.64
CA ASP A 16 -29.56 41.35 -14.29
C ASP A 16 -29.14 41.33 -12.81
N ARG A 17 -30.08 41.07 -11.89
CA ARG A 17 -29.77 40.88 -10.45
C ARG A 17 -28.79 39.73 -10.21
N GLU A 18 -28.97 38.60 -10.89
CA GLU A 18 -28.02 37.48 -10.80
C GLU A 18 -26.64 37.86 -11.33
N SER A 19 -26.58 38.62 -12.42
CA SER A 19 -25.32 39.08 -13.01
C SER A 19 -24.58 40.03 -12.07
N ILE A 20 -25.28 40.99 -11.45
CA ILE A 20 -24.75 41.92 -10.44
C ILE A 20 -24.26 41.15 -9.21
N ARG A 21 -25.03 40.16 -8.74
CA ARG A 21 -24.63 39.31 -7.61
C ARG A 21 -23.34 38.57 -7.92
N LYS A 22 -23.27 37.89 -9.06
CA LYS A 22 -22.06 37.17 -9.52
C LYS A 22 -20.86 38.11 -9.67
N TYR A 23 -21.09 39.32 -10.19
CA TYR A 23 -20.04 40.33 -10.32
C TYR A 23 -19.48 40.76 -8.96
N ASN A 24 -20.35 41.06 -7.99
CA ASN A 24 -19.95 41.43 -6.63
C ASN A 24 -19.25 40.28 -5.89
N GLU A 25 -19.74 39.05 -6.04
CA GLU A 25 -19.08 37.83 -5.55
C GLU A 25 -17.66 37.70 -6.12
N ARG A 26 -17.50 37.96 -7.43
CA ARG A 26 -16.20 37.93 -8.09
C ARG A 26 -15.25 39.02 -7.58
N ILE A 27 -15.74 40.25 -7.39
CA ILE A 27 -14.95 41.34 -6.78
C ILE A 27 -14.51 40.96 -5.37
N LYS A 28 -15.43 40.43 -4.55
CA LYS A 28 -15.11 40.00 -3.18
C LYS A 28 -14.05 38.89 -3.19
N ALA A 29 -14.21 37.89 -4.04
CA ALA A 29 -13.26 36.80 -4.20
C ALA A 29 -11.87 37.29 -4.67
N MET A 30 -11.83 38.28 -5.57
CA MET A 30 -10.57 38.92 -6.00
C MET A 30 -9.87 39.61 -4.83
N GLY A 31 -10.60 40.43 -4.06
CA GLY A 31 -10.04 41.11 -2.88
C GLY A 31 -9.60 40.16 -1.77
N GLU A 32 -10.31 39.03 -1.58
CA GLU A 32 -9.88 37.97 -0.66
C GLU A 32 -8.59 37.30 -1.14
N ARG A 33 -8.46 37.04 -2.44
CA ARG A 33 -7.24 36.47 -3.04
C ARG A 33 -6.03 37.39 -2.87
N GLU A 34 -6.20 38.69 -3.08
CA GLU A 34 -5.13 39.68 -2.86
C GLU A 34 -4.67 39.68 -1.40
N LYS A 35 -5.60 39.70 -0.44
CA LYS A 35 -5.27 39.61 1.00
C LYS A 35 -4.53 38.32 1.36
N LEU A 36 -4.89 37.19 0.73
CA LEU A 36 -4.19 35.92 0.93
C LEU A 36 -2.77 35.97 0.37
N LEU A 37 -2.57 36.58 -0.80
CA LEU A 37 -1.25 36.77 -1.39
C LEU A 37 -0.38 37.67 -0.50
N GLU A 38 -0.89 38.82 -0.06
CA GLU A 38 -0.17 39.72 0.87
C GLU A 38 0.21 39.03 2.18
N ARG A 39 -0.72 38.27 2.76
CA ARG A 39 -0.46 37.47 3.97
C ARG A 39 0.65 36.46 3.71
N GLN A 40 0.62 35.76 2.59
CA GLN A 40 1.68 34.84 2.21
C GLN A 40 3.03 35.57 2.08
N TYR A 41 3.07 36.75 1.47
CA TYR A 41 4.29 37.56 1.34
C TYR A 41 4.84 38.00 2.70
N THR A 42 3.98 38.46 3.61
CA THR A 42 4.38 38.93 4.95
C THR A 42 4.81 37.81 5.88
N TRP A 43 4.21 36.63 5.77
CA TRP A 43 4.52 35.46 6.60
C TRP A 43 5.66 34.60 6.06
N ARG A 44 6.20 34.90 4.88
CA ARG A 44 7.43 34.27 4.40
C ARG A 44 8.57 34.68 5.33
N GLY A 45 9.07 33.74 6.13
CA GLY A 45 10.25 33.97 6.97
C GLY A 45 11.50 34.32 6.17
N ASN A 46 11.63 33.76 4.94
CA ASN A 46 12.71 34.10 4.03
C ASN A 46 12.26 35.17 3.01
N LYS A 47 12.94 36.32 3.00
CA LYS A 47 12.68 37.44 2.09
C LYS A 47 13.35 37.27 0.73
N LEU A 48 14.27 36.33 0.60
CA LEU A 48 14.99 36.09 -0.65
C LEU A 48 14.18 35.17 -1.58
N PRO A 49 14.35 35.31 -2.91
CA PRO A 49 13.72 34.40 -3.86
C PRO A 49 14.22 32.96 -3.63
N PRO A 50 13.37 31.94 -3.84
CA PRO A 50 13.79 30.56 -3.72
C PRO A 50 14.90 30.25 -4.73
N MET A 51 15.96 29.60 -4.27
CA MET A 51 17.07 29.14 -5.09
C MET A 51 17.01 27.61 -5.23
N ASN A 52 17.28 27.10 -6.43
CA ASN A 52 17.41 25.67 -6.67
C ASN A 52 18.78 25.14 -6.21
N ILE A 53 18.93 23.82 -6.04
CA ILE A 53 20.21 23.15 -5.78
C ILE A 53 21.26 23.60 -6.80
N GLU A 54 20.85 23.67 -8.07
CA GLU A 54 21.62 24.21 -9.19
C GLU A 54 21.20 25.65 -9.48
N PRO A 55 22.01 26.66 -9.12
CA PRO A 55 21.65 28.07 -9.30
C PRO A 55 21.61 28.49 -10.78
N PHE A 56 22.36 27.81 -11.65
CA PHE A 56 22.40 28.05 -13.08
C PHE A 56 21.98 26.79 -13.83
N ALA A 57 20.79 26.82 -14.42
CA ALA A 57 20.25 25.71 -15.18
C ALA A 57 20.90 25.59 -16.58
N THR A 58 21.28 26.71 -17.19
CA THR A 58 21.84 26.78 -18.55
C THR A 58 23.30 27.19 -18.54
N ASP A 59 24.06 26.74 -19.54
CA ASP A 59 25.50 27.02 -19.65
C ASP A 59 25.80 28.50 -19.85
N ARG A 60 24.92 29.25 -20.52
CA ARG A 60 25.06 30.71 -20.69
C ARG A 60 25.11 31.43 -19.34
N LEU A 61 24.20 31.09 -18.44
CA LEU A 61 24.18 31.65 -17.09
C LEU A 61 25.40 31.24 -16.25
N ARG A 62 25.97 30.05 -16.52
CA ARG A 62 27.23 29.62 -15.86
C ARG A 62 28.42 30.44 -16.31
N MET A 63 28.45 30.86 -17.59
CA MET A 63 29.52 31.70 -18.14
C MET A 63 29.48 33.12 -17.56
N ASP A 64 28.28 33.67 -17.34
CA ASP A 64 28.10 34.99 -16.72
C ASP A 64 28.48 34.99 -15.23
N GLY A 65 28.40 33.84 -14.55
CA GLY A 65 28.78 33.67 -13.15
C GLY A 65 27.77 34.26 -12.15
N MET A 66 28.08 34.18 -10.85
CA MET A 66 27.21 34.71 -9.79
C MET A 66 27.50 36.17 -9.48
N THR A 67 26.45 36.97 -9.37
CA THR A 67 26.52 38.32 -8.78
C THR A 67 26.75 38.24 -7.27
N ASP A 68 27.14 39.34 -6.62
CA ASP A 68 27.28 39.38 -5.16
C ASP A 68 25.97 39.11 -4.41
N ALA A 69 24.84 39.53 -5.00
CA ALA A 69 23.51 39.22 -4.49
C ALA A 69 23.24 37.70 -4.52
N ASP A 70 23.57 37.04 -5.64
CA ASP A 70 23.41 35.60 -5.79
C ASP A 70 24.33 34.83 -4.82
N ARG A 71 25.55 35.32 -4.57
CA ARG A 71 26.47 34.73 -3.59
C ARG A 71 25.94 34.86 -2.16
N ALA A 72 25.34 35.99 -1.81
CA ALA A 72 24.68 36.18 -0.51
C ALA A 72 23.51 35.21 -0.34
N LEU A 73 22.67 35.09 -1.38
CA LEU A 73 21.57 34.12 -1.41
C LEU A 73 22.07 32.68 -1.28
N ARG A 74 23.14 32.32 -1.99
CA ARG A 74 23.72 30.97 -1.90
C ARG A 74 24.28 30.67 -0.51
N ARG A 75 24.90 31.64 0.16
CA ARG A 75 25.39 31.50 1.53
C ARG A 75 24.24 31.20 2.49
N GLN A 76 23.12 31.91 2.36
CA GLN A 76 21.93 31.64 3.16
C GLN A 76 21.34 30.27 2.84
N TRP A 77 21.18 29.93 1.55
CA TRP A 77 20.67 28.62 1.13
C TRP A 77 21.48 27.46 1.72
N LEU A 78 22.82 27.58 1.72
CA LEU A 78 23.71 26.58 2.33
C LEU A 78 23.58 26.51 3.85
N ALA A 79 23.31 27.64 4.52
CA ALA A 79 23.03 27.66 5.95
C ALA A 79 21.70 26.96 6.26
N ASP A 80 20.67 27.18 5.43
CA ASP A 80 19.34 26.57 5.57
C ASP A 80 19.36 25.04 5.36
N GLN A 81 20.35 24.50 4.65
CA GLN A 81 20.53 23.05 4.51
C GLN A 81 21.08 22.36 5.78
N LYS A 82 21.57 23.13 6.78
CA LYS A 82 22.06 22.56 8.04
C LYS A 82 20.85 22.14 8.88
N LEU A 83 20.64 20.83 8.98
CA LEU A 83 19.62 20.26 9.86
C LEU A 83 19.89 20.62 11.32
N ALA A 84 18.83 20.71 12.11
CA ALA A 84 18.95 20.92 13.54
C ALA A 84 19.57 19.68 14.21
N PRO A 85 20.30 19.83 15.33
CA PRO A 85 21.01 18.71 15.98
C PRO A 85 20.08 17.59 16.49
N ASN A 86 18.80 17.90 16.67
CA ASN A 86 17.75 16.96 17.06
C ASN A 86 17.12 16.23 15.86
N GLU A 87 17.50 16.56 14.63
CA GLU A 87 17.02 15.92 13.41
C GLU A 87 18.03 14.86 12.94
N PRO A 88 17.57 13.69 12.47
CA PRO A 88 16.18 13.28 12.25
C PRO A 88 15.48 12.77 13.54
N ARG A 89 14.33 13.36 13.87
CA ARG A 89 13.51 12.91 15.00
C ARG A 89 12.57 11.79 14.57
N PHE A 90 12.82 10.57 15.03
CA PHE A 90 11.87 9.47 14.82
C PHE A 90 10.71 9.61 15.80
N VAL A 91 9.52 9.94 15.29
CA VAL A 91 8.27 10.01 16.07
C VAL A 91 7.45 8.75 15.77
N PRO A 92 7.32 7.81 16.72
CA PRO A 92 6.56 6.57 16.49
C PRO A 92 5.08 6.80 16.13
N GLU A 93 4.51 7.92 16.59
CA GLU A 93 3.10 8.30 16.38
C GLU A 93 2.80 8.65 14.92
N LEU A 94 3.78 9.20 14.19
CA LEU A 94 3.66 9.51 12.76
C LEU A 94 3.60 8.24 11.89
N PHE A 95 4.05 7.10 12.40
CA PHE A 95 4.06 5.83 11.69
C PHE A 95 3.38 4.72 12.52
N PRO A 96 2.06 4.82 12.76
CA PRO A 96 1.36 3.88 13.60
C PRO A 96 1.42 2.48 12.99
N ARG A 97 2.01 1.53 13.71
CA ARG A 97 1.99 0.11 13.34
C ARG A 97 0.78 -0.59 13.96
N ASN A 98 0.11 -1.46 13.19
CA ASN A 98 -0.95 -2.35 13.69
C ASN A 98 -0.47 -3.13 14.94
N PRO A 99 -1.26 -3.24 16.03
CA PRO A 99 -0.88 -3.95 17.25
C PRO A 99 -0.51 -5.42 17.01
N ILE A 100 -1.24 -6.14 16.15
CA ILE A 100 -0.90 -7.52 15.76
C ILE A 100 0.51 -7.56 15.17
N ARG A 101 0.84 -6.54 14.37
CA ARG A 101 2.16 -6.39 13.76
C ARG A 101 3.27 -6.11 14.75
N ARG A 102 2.97 -5.45 15.86
CA ARG A 102 3.93 -5.23 16.94
C ARG A 102 4.19 -6.52 17.71
N ILE A 103 3.12 -7.24 18.05
CA ILE A 103 3.19 -8.48 18.83
C ILE A 103 3.99 -9.55 18.06
N TYR A 104 3.62 -9.84 16.81
CA TYR A 104 4.34 -10.88 16.06
C TYR A 104 5.80 -10.48 15.77
N ALA A 105 6.09 -9.19 15.61
CA ALA A 105 7.44 -8.72 15.32
C ALA A 105 8.34 -8.66 16.57
N ALA A 106 7.77 -8.56 17.78
CA ALA A 106 8.50 -8.43 19.02
C ALA A 106 9.62 -9.48 19.22
N PRO A 107 9.35 -10.80 19.09
CA PRO A 107 10.39 -11.82 19.29
C PRO A 107 11.53 -11.70 18.28
N TRP A 108 11.20 -11.47 17.01
CA TRP A 108 12.20 -11.29 15.95
C TRP A 108 13.03 -10.02 16.14
N ASN A 109 12.42 -8.94 16.67
CA ASN A 109 13.15 -7.72 16.97
C ASN A 109 14.15 -7.95 18.10
N ALA A 110 13.75 -8.64 19.16
CA ALA A 110 14.63 -8.98 20.26
C ALA A 110 15.82 -9.83 19.78
N LEU A 111 15.55 -10.87 18.98
CA LEU A 111 16.57 -11.74 18.41
C LEU A 111 17.58 -10.96 17.55
N PHE A 112 17.11 -10.20 16.56
CA PHE A 112 18.01 -9.50 15.64
C PHE A 112 18.68 -8.27 16.24
N ASN A 113 18.11 -7.68 17.28
CA ASN A 113 18.79 -6.65 18.07
C ASN A 113 19.94 -7.24 18.90
N ALA A 114 19.74 -8.42 19.50
CA ALA A 114 20.79 -9.13 20.24
C ALA A 114 21.92 -9.63 19.31
N LEU A 115 21.58 -10.06 18.08
CA LEU A 115 22.56 -10.48 17.08
C LEU A 115 23.20 -9.32 16.30
N LYS A 116 22.66 -8.10 16.42
CA LYS A 116 23.15 -6.89 15.73
C LYS A 116 24.65 -6.60 15.93
N PRO A 117 25.23 -6.68 17.14
CA PRO A 117 26.67 -6.44 17.31
C PRO A 117 27.56 -7.44 16.57
N MET A 118 27.09 -8.67 16.37
CA MET A 118 27.86 -9.72 15.69
C MET A 118 27.67 -9.67 14.17
N LEU A 119 26.43 -9.53 13.69
CA LEU A 119 26.11 -9.59 12.25
C LEU A 119 26.29 -8.23 11.54
N GLY A 120 26.31 -7.14 12.29
CA GLY A 120 26.26 -5.79 11.76
C GLY A 120 24.84 -5.36 11.31
N PRO A 121 24.66 -4.07 10.98
CA PRO A 121 23.34 -3.48 10.76
C PRO A 121 22.66 -4.00 9.48
N LYS A 122 23.42 -4.23 8.41
CA LYS A 122 22.85 -4.67 7.12
C LYS A 122 22.31 -6.10 7.20
N MET A 123 23.10 -7.04 7.74
CA MET A 123 22.69 -8.43 7.87
C MET A 123 21.58 -8.62 8.90
N SER A 124 21.64 -7.91 10.03
CA SER A 124 20.56 -7.91 11.03
C SER A 124 19.22 -7.43 10.42
N ALA A 125 19.24 -6.40 9.57
CA ALA A 125 18.05 -5.92 8.86
C ALA A 125 17.51 -6.94 7.84
N SER A 126 18.39 -7.55 7.03
CA SER A 126 18.01 -8.59 6.07
C SER A 126 17.47 -9.84 6.77
N GLY A 127 18.11 -10.28 7.85
CA GLY A 127 17.68 -11.42 8.65
C GLY A 127 16.30 -11.19 9.26
N ARG A 128 16.06 -10.02 9.86
CA ARG A 128 14.75 -9.62 10.37
C ARG A 128 13.65 -9.66 9.31
N TYR A 129 13.98 -9.41 8.04
CA TYR A 129 13.02 -9.48 6.95
C TYR A 129 12.74 -10.93 6.51
N TRP A 130 13.77 -11.73 6.30
CA TRP A 130 13.61 -13.07 5.70
C TRP A 130 13.26 -14.16 6.71
N VAL A 131 13.90 -14.17 7.89
CA VAL A 131 13.75 -15.27 8.85
C VAL A 131 12.30 -15.52 9.26
N PRO A 132 11.50 -14.52 9.66
CA PRO A 132 10.11 -14.77 10.05
C PRO A 132 9.29 -15.38 8.92
N ARG A 133 9.51 -14.94 7.67
CA ARG A 133 8.78 -15.45 6.50
C ARG A 133 9.13 -16.90 6.22
N LEU A 134 10.42 -17.24 6.27
CA LEU A 134 10.88 -18.61 6.09
C LEU A 134 10.38 -19.51 7.22
N THR A 135 10.41 -19.05 8.47
CA THR A 135 9.87 -19.81 9.60
C THR A 135 8.37 -20.08 9.44
N PHE A 136 7.57 -19.07 9.11
CA PHE A 136 6.13 -19.28 8.87
C PHE A 136 5.87 -20.18 7.67
N ALA A 137 6.62 -20.01 6.57
CA ALA A 137 6.50 -20.88 5.39
C ALA A 137 6.84 -22.34 5.72
N ALA A 138 7.87 -22.59 6.53
CA ALA A 138 8.25 -23.92 6.96
C ALA A 138 7.18 -24.55 7.87
N VAL A 139 6.72 -23.81 8.88
CA VAL A 139 5.68 -24.29 9.82
C VAL A 139 4.37 -24.59 9.09
N LEU A 140 3.94 -23.71 8.19
CA LEU A 140 2.73 -23.92 7.38
C LEU A 140 2.88 -25.11 6.44
N SER A 141 4.05 -25.27 5.80
CA SER A 141 4.34 -26.41 4.93
C SER A 141 4.28 -27.73 5.70
N TRP A 142 4.88 -27.80 6.88
CA TRP A 142 4.83 -28.98 7.74
C TRP A 142 3.42 -29.26 8.26
N ALA A 143 2.69 -28.24 8.70
CA ALA A 143 1.30 -28.40 9.14
C ALA A 143 0.40 -28.91 8.01
N ALA A 144 0.56 -28.37 6.80
CA ALA A 144 -0.15 -28.84 5.61
C ALA A 144 0.23 -30.30 5.30
N TYR A 145 1.52 -30.61 5.22
CA TYR A 145 2.00 -31.97 4.97
C TYR A 145 1.45 -32.98 5.98
N TYR A 146 1.50 -32.64 7.26
CA TYR A 146 0.95 -33.46 8.33
C TYR A 146 -0.56 -33.67 8.16
N ASN A 147 -1.32 -32.59 7.87
CA ASN A 147 -2.75 -32.69 7.64
C ASN A 147 -3.09 -33.60 6.45
N LEU A 148 -2.30 -33.54 5.38
CA LEU A 148 -2.51 -34.36 4.18
C LEU A 148 -2.29 -35.86 4.40
N ILE A 149 -1.37 -36.24 5.28
CA ILE A 149 -1.06 -37.65 5.54
C ILE A 149 -1.94 -38.24 6.63
N TYR A 150 -2.12 -37.51 7.73
CA TYR A 150 -2.71 -38.06 8.95
C TYR A 150 -4.15 -37.61 9.20
N CYS A 151 -4.63 -36.58 8.49
CA CYS A 151 -5.99 -36.08 8.64
C CYS A 151 -6.71 -35.95 7.29
N PRO A 152 -6.80 -37.03 6.48
CA PRO A 152 -7.60 -36.99 5.26
C PRO A 152 -9.08 -36.80 5.60
N ARG A 153 -9.79 -36.01 4.78
CA ARG A 153 -11.24 -35.85 4.92
C ARG A 153 -11.96 -37.07 4.34
N ASP A 154 -12.32 -37.98 5.22
CA ASP A 154 -13.12 -39.18 4.92
C ASP A 154 -14.61 -38.97 5.22
N TRP A 155 -15.45 -39.92 4.81
CA TRP A 155 -16.90 -39.87 5.04
C TRP A 155 -17.28 -39.83 6.54
N ASP A 156 -16.46 -40.43 7.40
CA ASP A 156 -16.66 -40.46 8.86
C ASP A 156 -16.06 -39.23 9.57
N HIS A 157 -15.10 -38.54 8.93
CA HIS A 157 -14.37 -37.42 9.54
C HIS A 157 -14.53 -36.14 8.71
N ARG A 158 -15.28 -35.19 9.25
CA ARG A 158 -15.62 -33.93 8.54
C ARG A 158 -14.47 -32.91 8.46
N HIS A 159 -13.38 -33.10 9.20
CA HIS A 159 -12.25 -32.16 9.26
C HIS A 159 -11.09 -32.62 8.35
N GLY A 160 -10.17 -31.70 8.07
CA GLY A 160 -9.01 -31.97 7.21
C GLY A 160 -9.20 -31.55 5.75
N PHE A 161 -8.11 -31.63 4.99
CA PHE A 161 -8.15 -31.29 3.58
C PHE A 161 -8.77 -32.41 2.75
N HIS A 162 -9.67 -32.02 1.87
CA HIS A 162 -10.27 -32.94 0.91
C HIS A 162 -9.59 -32.79 -0.44
N MET A 163 -8.87 -33.84 -0.83
CA MET A 163 -8.15 -33.87 -2.08
C MET A 163 -8.99 -34.52 -3.18
N TYR A 164 -9.37 -33.72 -4.17
CA TYR A 164 -9.86 -34.26 -5.44
C TYR A 164 -8.68 -34.50 -6.38
N ARG A 165 -8.51 -35.75 -6.82
CA ARG A 165 -7.62 -36.07 -7.93
C ARG A 165 -8.40 -36.01 -9.24
N ASN A 166 -7.95 -35.14 -10.13
CA ASN A 166 -8.40 -35.13 -11.51
C ASN A 166 -7.99 -36.43 -12.19
N ARG A 167 -8.74 -36.83 -13.23
CA ARG A 167 -8.38 -37.98 -14.05
C ARG A 167 -6.97 -37.78 -14.64
N PRO A 168 -6.12 -38.82 -14.68
CA PRO A 168 -4.88 -38.75 -15.43
C PRO A 168 -5.20 -38.51 -16.92
N LYS A 169 -4.31 -37.80 -17.61
CA LYS A 169 -4.42 -37.63 -19.06
C LYS A 169 -3.87 -38.89 -19.71
N ILE A 170 -4.72 -39.61 -20.45
CA ILE A 170 -4.33 -40.80 -21.20
C ILE A 170 -4.30 -40.40 -22.67
N LEU A 171 -3.18 -40.69 -23.34
CA LEU A 171 -2.92 -40.32 -24.73
C LEU A 171 -2.84 -41.58 -25.60
N PRO A 172 -3.06 -41.46 -26.93
CA PRO A 172 -2.82 -42.55 -27.86
C PRO A 172 -1.36 -43.05 -27.76
N GLY A 173 -1.18 -44.33 -27.43
CA GLY A 173 0.14 -44.94 -27.24
C GLY A 173 0.50 -45.26 -25.78
N ASP A 174 -0.26 -44.74 -24.81
CA ASP A 174 -0.14 -45.15 -23.41
C ASP A 174 -0.72 -46.57 -23.21
N ALA A 175 -0.18 -47.32 -22.25
CA ALA A 175 -0.59 -48.70 -21.99
C ALA A 175 -2.09 -48.84 -21.63
N GLU A 176 -2.68 -47.78 -21.08
CA GLU A 176 -4.10 -47.75 -20.67
C GLU A 176 -5.02 -47.20 -21.77
N TRP A 177 -4.50 -46.77 -22.92
CA TRP A 177 -5.33 -46.30 -24.04
C TRP A 177 -6.06 -47.47 -24.72
N PRO A 178 -7.38 -47.36 -25.03
CA PRO A 178 -8.27 -46.20 -24.93
C PRO A 178 -9.13 -46.13 -23.65
N ASN A 179 -8.82 -46.94 -22.64
CA ASN A 179 -9.69 -47.18 -21.47
C ASN A 179 -9.52 -46.09 -20.41
N ALA A 180 -10.11 -44.92 -20.66
CA ALA A 180 -10.13 -43.86 -19.66
C ALA A 180 -11.07 -44.20 -18.49
N PRO A 181 -10.64 -43.99 -17.23
CA PRO A 181 -11.50 -44.24 -16.08
C PRO A 181 -12.67 -43.24 -16.09
N VAL A 182 -13.88 -43.77 -16.26
CA VAL A 182 -15.13 -43.01 -16.18
C VAL A 182 -15.63 -43.07 -14.74
N LYS A 183 -15.76 -41.92 -14.09
CA LYS A 183 -16.38 -41.81 -12.76
C LYS A 183 -17.87 -41.57 -12.90
N SER A 184 -18.67 -42.27 -12.10
CA SER A 184 -20.10 -42.00 -11.96
C SER A 184 -20.35 -40.72 -11.15
N GLY A 185 -21.53 -40.13 -11.29
CA GLY A 185 -21.94 -38.93 -10.54
C GLY A 185 -21.79 -39.08 -9.02
N ALA A 186 -22.05 -40.28 -8.50
CA ALA A 186 -21.92 -40.59 -7.07
C ALA A 186 -20.46 -40.59 -6.58
N ASP A 187 -19.50 -40.91 -7.45
CA ASP A 187 -18.08 -41.04 -7.09
C ASP A 187 -17.41 -39.69 -6.79
N PHE A 188 -18.02 -38.58 -7.22
CA PHE A 188 -17.47 -37.24 -7.02
C PHE A 188 -17.62 -36.73 -5.58
N ALA A 189 -18.57 -37.26 -4.80
CA ALA A 189 -18.79 -36.84 -3.40
C ALA A 189 -18.61 -37.98 -2.39
N ASP A 190 -18.16 -39.15 -2.85
CA ASP A 190 -18.11 -40.38 -2.06
C ASP A 190 -17.24 -40.28 -0.80
N CYS A 191 -16.19 -39.45 -0.79
CA CYS A 191 -15.29 -39.27 0.36
C CYS A 191 -14.80 -40.61 0.97
N GLY A 192 -14.61 -41.64 0.14
CA GLY A 192 -14.20 -42.98 0.57
C GLY A 192 -15.31 -43.83 1.19
N PHE A 193 -16.57 -43.39 1.15
CA PHE A 193 -17.72 -44.14 1.68
C PHE A 193 -17.91 -45.49 0.98
N SER A 194 -17.68 -45.58 -0.33
CA SER A 194 -17.71 -46.86 -1.08
C SER A 194 -16.60 -47.83 -0.67
N LYS A 195 -15.48 -47.31 -0.16
CA LYS A 195 -14.30 -48.10 0.25
C LYS A 195 -14.36 -48.60 1.68
N ARG A 196 -15.42 -48.26 2.43
CA ARG A 196 -15.56 -48.64 3.84
C ARG A 196 -15.62 -50.17 4.01
N GLU A 197 -15.11 -50.67 5.12
CA GLU A 197 -15.29 -52.08 5.52
C GLU A 197 -16.52 -52.27 6.42
N ALA A 198 -16.94 -51.21 7.12
CA ALA A 198 -18.12 -51.23 7.98
C ALA A 198 -19.44 -51.22 7.17
N PHE A 199 -20.43 -52.00 7.60
CA PHE A 199 -21.79 -52.04 7.01
C PHE A 199 -21.84 -52.44 5.52
N LYS A 200 -21.01 -53.40 5.11
CA LYS A 200 -21.08 -53.99 3.76
C LYS A 200 -22.19 -55.04 3.59
N GLU A 201 -22.69 -55.59 4.69
CA GLU A 201 -23.63 -56.73 4.72
C GLU A 201 -25.06 -56.37 5.14
N LEU A 202 -25.34 -55.08 5.37
CA LEU A 202 -26.70 -54.55 5.56
C LEU A 202 -27.24 -54.02 4.22
#